data_AF-A0A522PQ85-F1
#
_entry.id   AF-A0A522PQ85-F1
#
_cell.length_a   1.000
_cell.length_b   1.000
_cell.length_c   1.000
_cell.angle_alpha   90.00
_cell.angle_beta   90.00
_cell.angle_gamma   90.00
#
_symmetry.space_group_name_H-M   'P 1'
#
loop_
_entity.id
_entity.type
_entity.pdbx_description
1 polymer ?
#
loop_
_entity_poly.entity_id
_entity_poly.type
_entity_poly.pdbx_seq_one_letter_code
_entity_poly.pdbx_strand_id
1 'polypeptide(L)'
;MRRSCTTFSRMRLSRSDERPDHQDPRSSGSRKRVVPFPHSTATAEQIESRAKELVGRPLMDLQPALDPRQPSSPRNKGIVGRIYEACFDIPPNSRAGPDFEGAGIELKSVPIHMKGGEAAAKERISLGMIDFSTLPDEVWQTAAVRHKLGRMLLIFYGWEPLTMIGRFRTLAAGLWEPDETSSRSIEADWQLIRDMVADGRRTDLSESLTKVLGAATKGPGHGSNTRAWSLKQPFVSWIYGVMIGRTAG
;
A
#
# COMPACT_ATOMS: atom_id res chain seq x y z
N MET A 1 48.53 -61.42 13.68
CA MET A 1 49.80 -60.99 13.06
C MET A 1 49.53 -60.53 11.64
N ARG A 2 50.06 -59.35 11.27
CA ARG A 2 49.82 -58.65 10.00
C ARG A 2 50.42 -59.38 8.79
N ARG A 3 49.81 -59.19 7.60
CA ARG A 3 50.39 -59.03 6.24
C ARG A 3 49.18 -58.89 5.27
N SER A 4 48.90 -57.73 4.67
CA SER A 4 49.58 -57.05 3.55
C SER A 4 48.93 -57.37 2.19
N CYS A 5 48.42 -56.33 1.52
CA CYS A 5 48.45 -56.00 0.07
C CYS A 5 48.32 -57.16 -0.93
N THR A 6 47.44 -57.14 -1.93
CA THR A 6 47.57 -56.29 -3.13
C THR A 6 46.33 -56.32 -4.03
N THR A 7 46.04 -55.15 -4.61
CA THR A 7 45.35 -54.75 -5.86
C THR A 7 44.78 -55.82 -6.80
N PHE A 8 43.55 -55.61 -7.30
CA PHE A 8 43.25 -55.82 -8.73
C PHE A 8 42.20 -54.83 -9.25
N SER A 9 42.60 -54.15 -10.33
CA SER A 9 41.88 -53.14 -11.09
C SER A 9 40.71 -53.75 -11.86
N ARG A 10 39.53 -53.11 -11.86
CA ARG A 10 38.47 -53.35 -12.85
C ARG A 10 38.28 -52.10 -13.69
N MET A 11 38.78 -52.16 -14.92
CA MET A 11 38.38 -51.30 -16.03
C MET A 11 36.85 -51.31 -16.16
N ARG A 12 36.22 -50.13 -16.06
CA ARG A 12 34.87 -49.90 -16.60
C ARG A 12 35.01 -49.30 -17.98
N LEU A 13 34.53 -50.03 -18.97
CA LEU A 13 34.33 -49.56 -20.33
C LEU A 13 33.28 -48.46 -20.34
N SER A 14 33.65 -47.36 -20.97
CA SER A 14 32.82 -46.22 -21.38
C SER A 14 31.86 -46.57 -22.52
N ARG A 15 30.80 -45.76 -22.65
CA ARG A 15 29.89 -45.52 -23.81
C ARG A 15 28.48 -46.06 -23.59
N SER A 16 27.41 -45.34 -23.87
CA SER A 16 27.13 -43.91 -24.08
C SER A 16 25.62 -43.83 -24.21
N ASP A 17 24.94 -43.25 -23.22
CA ASP A 17 23.49 -42.99 -23.29
C ASP A 17 23.32 -41.49 -23.53
N GLU A 18 23.26 -41.11 -24.82
CA GLU A 18 22.73 -39.81 -25.22
C GLU A 18 21.22 -39.82 -24.95
N ARG A 19 20.79 -39.06 -23.93
CA ARG A 19 19.37 -38.76 -23.74
C ARG A 19 18.98 -37.62 -24.69
N PRO A 20 17.81 -37.68 -25.35
CA PRO A 20 17.35 -36.58 -26.19
C PRO A 20 17.09 -35.34 -25.34
N ASP A 21 17.64 -34.22 -25.80
CA ASP A 21 17.45 -32.89 -25.25
C ASP A 21 15.98 -32.50 -25.35
N HIS A 22 15.26 -32.57 -24.24
CA HIS A 22 13.88 -32.09 -24.12
C HIS A 22 13.93 -30.56 -24.09
N GLN A 23 13.87 -29.94 -25.27
CA GLN A 23 13.67 -28.49 -25.38
C GLN A 23 12.30 -28.12 -24.82
N ASP A 24 12.30 -27.36 -23.73
CA ASP A 24 11.11 -26.74 -23.13
C ASP A 24 10.64 -25.57 -24.02
N PRO A 25 9.44 -25.63 -24.64
CA PRO A 25 9.00 -24.65 -25.63
C PRO A 25 8.39 -23.38 -25.02
N ARG A 26 8.78 -22.94 -23.81
CA ARG A 26 8.20 -21.74 -23.16
C ARG A 26 9.19 -20.62 -22.81
N SER A 27 10.21 -20.38 -23.62
CA SER A 27 11.14 -19.25 -23.41
C SER A 27 10.88 -18.01 -24.27
N SER A 28 9.67 -17.80 -24.81
CA SER A 28 9.34 -16.61 -25.63
C SER A 28 8.42 -15.60 -24.93
N GLY A 29 8.58 -15.40 -23.63
CA GLY A 29 8.06 -14.21 -22.96
C GLY A 29 9.14 -13.14 -22.95
N SER A 30 9.11 -12.19 -23.89
CA SER A 30 9.94 -10.98 -23.80
C SER A 30 9.70 -10.34 -22.44
N ARG A 31 10.67 -10.47 -21.51
CA ARG A 31 10.63 -9.75 -20.24
C ARG A 31 10.64 -8.28 -20.60
N LYS A 32 9.48 -7.62 -20.55
CA LYS A 32 9.39 -6.16 -20.66
C LYS A 32 10.43 -5.59 -19.72
N ARG A 33 11.43 -4.89 -20.27
CA ARG A 33 12.47 -4.23 -19.49
C ARG A 33 11.78 -3.30 -18.51
N VAL A 34 11.95 -3.54 -17.21
CA VAL A 34 11.45 -2.64 -16.16
C VAL A 34 12.15 -1.30 -16.38
N VAL A 35 11.38 -0.27 -16.74
CA VAL A 35 11.91 1.07 -17.00
C VAL A 35 12.08 1.76 -15.64
N PRO A 36 13.32 2.14 -15.26
CA PRO A 36 13.56 2.86 -14.01
C PRO A 36 12.65 4.08 -13.88
N PHE A 37 12.22 4.38 -12.66
CA PHE A 37 11.34 5.49 -12.33
C PHE A 37 12.04 6.44 -11.33
N PRO A 38 12.23 7.72 -11.69
CA PRO A 38 12.93 8.66 -10.83
C PRO A 38 11.97 9.24 -9.77
N HIS A 39 11.55 8.45 -8.78
CA HIS A 39 10.50 8.84 -7.81
C HIS A 39 10.77 10.17 -7.08
N SER A 40 12.03 10.51 -6.82
CA SER A 40 12.38 11.74 -6.11
C SER A 40 12.19 13.02 -6.93
N THR A 41 12.22 12.93 -8.27
CA THR A 41 12.14 14.10 -9.18
C THR A 41 11.03 14.00 -10.22
N ALA A 42 10.27 12.91 -10.23
CA ALA A 42 9.16 12.71 -11.16
C ALA A 42 8.06 13.75 -10.92
N THR A 43 7.50 14.25 -12.02
CA THR A 43 6.31 15.13 -12.00
C THR A 43 5.06 14.36 -11.63
N ALA A 44 4.02 15.07 -11.19
CA ALA A 44 2.73 14.47 -10.86
C ALA A 44 2.13 13.70 -12.05
N GLU A 45 2.28 14.23 -13.26
CA GLU A 45 1.79 13.63 -14.50
C GLU A 45 2.52 12.30 -14.79
N GLN A 46 3.84 12.26 -14.59
CA GLN A 46 4.62 11.03 -14.75
C GLN A 46 4.25 9.97 -13.71
N ILE A 47 4.03 10.39 -12.46
CA ILE A 47 3.61 9.52 -11.36
C ILE A 47 2.23 8.92 -11.68
N GLU A 48 1.27 9.76 -12.05
CA GLU A 48 -0.08 9.32 -12.38
C GLU A 48 -0.10 8.41 -13.62
N SER A 49 0.65 8.75 -14.67
CA SER A 49 0.77 7.94 -15.88
C SER A 49 1.31 6.55 -15.56
N ARG A 50 2.38 6.45 -14.75
CA ARG A 50 2.93 5.17 -14.29
C ARG A 50 1.91 4.39 -13.45
N ALA A 51 1.16 5.06 -12.58
CA ALA A 51 0.14 4.41 -11.76
C ALA A 51 -1.00 3.81 -12.60
N LYS A 52 -1.43 4.52 -13.64
CA LYS A 52 -2.47 4.06 -14.59
C LYS A 52 -2.06 2.80 -15.34
N GLU A 53 -0.77 2.60 -15.64
CA GLU A 53 -0.25 1.36 -16.24
C GLU A 53 -0.38 0.11 -15.33
N LEU A 54 -0.61 0.30 -14.02
CA LEU A 54 -0.78 -0.79 -13.06
C LEU A 54 -2.21 -1.32 -13.04
N VAL A 55 -3.19 -0.55 -13.51
CA VAL A 55 -4.62 -0.87 -13.46
C VAL A 55 -4.91 -2.15 -14.26
N GLY A 56 -5.74 -3.03 -13.67
CA GLY A 56 -6.11 -4.33 -14.24
C GLY A 56 -5.08 -5.45 -14.05
N ARG A 57 -3.82 -5.12 -13.72
CA ARG A 57 -2.74 -6.11 -13.56
C ARG A 57 -2.82 -6.81 -12.20
N PRO A 58 -2.50 -8.11 -12.13
CA PRO A 58 -2.35 -8.82 -10.86
C PRO A 58 -1.02 -8.45 -10.20
N LEU A 59 -0.98 -8.43 -8.86
CA LEU A 59 0.23 -8.08 -8.10
C LEU A 59 1.43 -9.00 -8.40
N MET A 60 1.16 -10.26 -8.77
CA MET A 60 2.19 -11.22 -9.20
C MET A 60 3.03 -10.69 -10.38
N ASP A 61 2.41 -9.95 -11.30
CA ASP A 61 3.06 -9.44 -12.51
C ASP A 61 3.73 -8.09 -12.30
N LEU A 62 3.44 -7.42 -11.18
CA LEU A 62 3.98 -6.10 -10.88
C LEU A 62 5.39 -6.20 -10.30
N GLN A 63 5.56 -7.02 -9.26
CA GLN A 63 6.84 -7.23 -8.58
C GLN A 63 7.02 -8.69 -8.13
N PRO A 64 7.32 -9.62 -9.05
CA PRO A 64 7.54 -11.02 -8.73
C PRO A 64 8.63 -11.27 -7.68
N ALA A 65 9.64 -10.37 -7.61
CA ALA A 65 10.77 -10.47 -6.70
C ALA A 65 10.40 -10.30 -5.21
N LEU A 66 9.24 -9.71 -4.91
CA LEU A 66 8.75 -9.55 -3.54
C LEU A 66 7.95 -10.76 -3.03
N ASP A 67 7.94 -11.85 -3.80
CA ASP A 67 7.26 -13.11 -3.52
C ASP A 67 5.82 -12.96 -2.96
N PRO A 68 4.87 -12.49 -3.78
CA PRO A 68 3.48 -12.32 -3.36
C PRO A 68 2.70 -13.65 -3.31
N ARG A 69 3.37 -14.81 -3.17
CA ARG A 69 2.75 -16.15 -3.17
C ARG A 69 2.17 -16.56 -1.82
N GLN A 70 2.30 -15.72 -0.81
CA GLN A 70 1.67 -15.93 0.49
C GLN A 70 0.18 -15.52 0.50
N PRO A 71 -0.68 -16.25 1.23
CA PRO A 71 -2.05 -15.82 1.52
C PRO A 71 -2.10 -14.50 2.29
N SER A 72 -3.14 -13.70 2.07
CA SER A 72 -3.32 -12.47 2.85
C SER A 72 -3.65 -12.76 4.32
N SER A 73 -2.98 -12.07 5.23
CA SER A 73 -3.13 -12.22 6.68
C SER A 73 -2.84 -10.90 7.41
N PRO A 74 -3.23 -10.76 8.70
CA PRO A 74 -2.85 -9.59 9.49
C PRO A 74 -1.34 -9.36 9.61
N ARG A 75 -0.51 -10.41 9.49
CA ARG A 75 0.94 -10.35 9.64
C ARG A 75 1.65 -9.76 8.42
N ASN A 76 1.02 -9.80 7.24
CA ASN A 76 1.64 -9.40 5.99
C ASN A 76 0.88 -8.29 5.25
N LYS A 77 0.06 -7.50 5.95
CA LYS A 77 -0.71 -6.39 5.37
C LYS A 77 0.15 -5.38 4.60
N GLY A 78 1.40 -5.18 5.01
CA GLY A 78 2.31 -4.20 4.41
C GLY A 78 2.90 -4.59 3.05
N ILE A 79 2.84 -5.86 2.64
CA ILE A 79 3.49 -6.31 1.40
C ILE A 79 2.88 -5.67 0.15
N VAL A 80 1.57 -5.39 0.14
CA VAL A 80 0.92 -4.77 -1.02
C VAL A 80 1.41 -3.34 -1.22
N GLY A 81 1.54 -2.56 -0.14
CA GLY A 81 2.16 -1.23 -0.19
C GLY A 81 3.58 -1.30 -0.75
N ARG A 82 4.38 -2.25 -0.26
CA ARG A 82 5.75 -2.47 -0.74
C ARG A 82 5.83 -2.83 -2.23
N ILE A 83 4.88 -3.61 -2.74
CA ILE A 83 4.80 -3.94 -4.17
C ILE A 83 4.57 -2.68 -4.99
N TYR A 84 3.63 -1.83 -4.57
CA TYR A 84 3.36 -0.58 -5.28
C TYR A 84 4.53 0.40 -5.19
N GLU A 85 5.13 0.61 -4.01
CA GLU A 85 6.35 1.42 -3.85
C GLU A 85 7.46 0.98 -4.82
N ALA A 86 7.68 -0.33 -4.94
CA ALA A 86 8.69 -0.87 -5.84
C ALA A 86 8.34 -0.67 -7.34
N CYS A 87 7.07 -0.54 -7.73
CA CYS A 87 6.69 -0.15 -9.10
C CYS A 87 7.14 1.28 -9.48
N PHE A 88 7.48 2.09 -8.49
CA PHE A 88 8.04 3.44 -8.63
C PHE A 88 9.51 3.52 -8.20
N ASP A 89 10.19 2.39 -7.98
CA ASP A 89 11.58 2.34 -7.49
C ASP A 89 11.80 3.08 -6.15
N ILE A 90 10.76 3.15 -5.31
CA ILE A 90 10.88 3.70 -3.96
C ILE A 90 11.55 2.65 -3.05
N PRO A 91 12.69 2.97 -2.40
CA PRO A 91 13.35 2.04 -1.49
C PRO A 91 12.60 1.95 -0.15
N PRO A 92 12.67 0.82 0.57
CA PRO A 92 12.11 0.73 1.91
C PRO A 92 12.83 1.73 2.81
N ASN A 93 12.10 2.63 3.44
CA ASN A 93 12.64 3.63 4.33
C ASN A 93 11.62 3.99 5.42
N SER A 94 12.08 4.66 6.47
CA SER A 94 11.25 5.11 7.60
C SER A 94 11.07 6.64 7.60
N ARG A 95 11.22 7.29 6.44
CA ARG A 95 11.13 8.74 6.33
C ARG A 95 9.70 9.21 6.59
N ALA A 96 9.56 10.32 7.30
CA ALA A 96 8.25 10.90 7.63
C ALA A 96 7.60 11.70 6.47
N GLY A 97 8.41 12.07 5.48
CA GLY A 97 8.02 12.86 4.31
C GLY A 97 7.36 12.03 3.20
N PRO A 98 6.88 12.70 2.14
CA PRO A 98 6.15 12.06 1.04
C PRO A 98 6.99 11.03 0.30
N ASP A 99 6.30 10.05 -0.30
CA ASP A 99 6.92 9.02 -1.14
C ASP A 99 7.57 9.61 -2.40
N PHE A 100 6.95 10.65 -2.98
CA PHE A 100 7.47 11.40 -4.12
C PHE A 100 7.84 12.83 -3.70
N GLU A 101 9.08 13.02 -3.26
CA GLU A 101 9.54 14.27 -2.64
C GLU A 101 9.41 15.49 -3.55
N GLY A 102 9.92 15.42 -4.78
CA GLY A 102 9.89 16.54 -5.73
C GLY A 102 8.47 16.99 -6.12
N ALA A 103 7.48 16.11 -6.01
CA ALA A 103 6.08 16.42 -6.31
C ALA A 103 5.23 16.65 -5.05
N GLY A 104 5.74 16.38 -3.85
CA GLY A 104 5.00 16.45 -2.60
C GLY A 104 3.83 15.44 -2.53
N ILE A 105 3.96 14.25 -3.14
CA ILE A 105 2.88 13.26 -3.23
C ILE A 105 3.12 12.08 -2.31
N GLU A 106 2.11 11.71 -1.53
CA GLU A 106 2.10 10.50 -0.69
C GLU A 106 1.41 9.33 -1.42
N LEU A 107 1.99 8.13 -1.39
CA LEU A 107 1.39 6.91 -1.93
C LEU A 107 0.58 6.19 -0.85
N LYS A 108 -0.67 5.84 -1.18
CA LYS A 108 -1.50 4.96 -0.34
C LYS A 108 -2.15 3.85 -1.17
N SER A 109 -1.87 2.61 -0.80
CA SER A 109 -2.58 1.44 -1.32
C SER A 109 -3.79 1.10 -0.46
N VAL A 110 -4.96 0.91 -1.06
CA VAL A 110 -6.22 0.70 -0.35
C VAL A 110 -6.92 -0.59 -0.82
N PRO A 111 -7.16 -1.56 0.08
CA PRO A 111 -7.93 -2.75 -0.25
C PRO A 111 -9.41 -2.42 -0.43
N ILE A 112 -10.00 -2.90 -1.52
CA ILE A 112 -11.43 -2.91 -1.79
C ILE A 112 -11.95 -4.34 -1.62
N HIS A 113 -13.03 -4.52 -0.87
CA HIS A 113 -13.76 -5.78 -0.82
C HIS A 113 -15.13 -5.64 -1.49
N MET A 114 -15.70 -6.77 -1.88
CA MET A 114 -17.11 -6.84 -2.29
C MET A 114 -17.96 -7.25 -1.09
N LYS A 115 -18.96 -6.44 -0.74
CA LYS A 115 -19.94 -6.73 0.32
C LYS A 115 -21.34 -6.56 -0.25
N GLY A 116 -22.11 -7.65 -0.31
CA GLY A 116 -23.49 -7.59 -0.83
C GLY A 116 -23.58 -7.15 -2.30
N GLY A 117 -22.55 -7.42 -3.12
CA GLY A 117 -22.49 -6.96 -4.52
C GLY A 117 -21.94 -5.54 -4.70
N GLU A 118 -21.73 -4.80 -3.61
CA GLU A 118 -21.15 -3.45 -3.64
C GLU A 118 -19.66 -3.47 -3.29
N ALA A 119 -18.89 -2.63 -3.99
CA ALA A 119 -17.47 -2.44 -3.74
C ALA A 119 -17.28 -1.39 -2.65
N ALA A 120 -16.55 -1.73 -1.59
CA ALA A 120 -16.25 -0.83 -0.48
C ALA A 120 -14.78 -0.93 -0.06
N ALA A 121 -14.21 0.18 0.39
CA ALA A 121 -12.91 0.15 1.06
C ALA A 121 -12.99 -0.80 2.26
N LYS A 122 -11.97 -1.64 2.46
CA LYS A 122 -11.92 -2.58 3.58
C LYS A 122 -11.34 -1.94 4.84
N GLU A 123 -10.46 -0.96 4.68
CA GLU A 123 -9.72 -0.33 5.76
C GLU A 123 -9.73 1.21 5.58
N ARG A 124 -9.47 1.92 6.67
CA ARG A 124 -9.20 3.37 6.69
C ARG A 124 -7.84 3.68 6.04
N ILE A 125 -7.64 4.91 5.56
CA ILE A 125 -6.31 5.38 5.15
C ILE A 125 -5.65 6.03 6.37
N SER A 126 -4.49 5.55 6.82
CA SER A 126 -3.75 6.18 7.92
C SER A 126 -2.88 7.34 7.42
N LEU A 127 -2.91 8.46 8.13
CA LEU A 127 -2.26 9.73 7.79
C LEU A 127 -1.19 10.14 8.83
N GLY A 128 -0.61 9.17 9.55
CA GLY A 128 0.41 9.43 10.58
C GLY A 128 -0.15 9.61 11.99
N MET A 129 0.76 9.65 12.97
CA MET A 129 0.43 9.76 14.39
C MET A 129 -0.08 11.17 14.73
N ILE A 130 -0.98 11.25 15.71
CA ILE A 130 -1.40 12.52 16.31
C ILE A 130 -0.42 12.85 17.44
N ASP A 131 0.24 14.00 17.35
CA ASP A 131 0.99 14.57 18.47
C ASP A 131 0.06 15.40 19.34
N PHE A 132 -0.46 14.80 20.40
CA PHE A 132 -1.37 15.47 21.32
C PHE A 132 -0.73 16.60 22.14
N SER A 133 0.60 16.69 22.18
CA SER A 133 1.29 17.74 22.92
C SER A 133 1.29 19.08 22.17
N THR A 134 1.30 19.02 20.83
CA THR A 134 1.36 20.19 19.95
C THR A 134 0.01 20.50 19.28
N LEU A 135 -0.87 19.51 19.17
CA LEU A 135 -2.17 19.66 18.52
C LEU A 135 -3.00 20.88 18.97
N PRO A 136 -3.14 21.21 20.28
CA PRO A 136 -3.93 22.37 20.71
C PRO A 136 -3.48 23.70 20.09
N ASP A 137 -2.18 23.83 19.84
CA ASP A 137 -1.52 25.02 19.29
C ASP A 137 -1.46 25.03 17.76
N GLU A 138 -1.82 23.92 17.10
CA GLU A 138 -1.89 23.86 15.65
C GLU A 138 -3.06 24.70 15.11
N VAL A 139 -2.85 25.32 13.94
CA VAL A 139 -3.91 25.92 13.12
C VAL A 139 -4.07 25.14 11.83
N TRP A 140 -5.28 25.10 11.28
CA TRP A 140 -5.60 24.29 10.11
C TRP A 140 -4.68 24.56 8.91
N GLN A 141 -4.25 25.81 8.73
CA GLN A 141 -3.37 26.26 7.64
C GLN A 141 -2.04 25.53 7.61
N THR A 142 -1.51 25.15 8.77
CA THR A 142 -0.20 24.52 8.94
C THR A 142 -0.28 23.14 9.59
N ALA A 143 -1.48 22.60 9.76
CA ALA A 143 -1.69 21.32 10.40
C ALA A 143 -0.99 20.19 9.63
N ALA A 144 -0.25 19.34 10.34
CA ALA A 144 0.55 18.28 9.70
C ALA A 144 -0.31 17.30 8.88
N VAL A 145 -1.53 17.01 9.35
CA VAL A 145 -2.47 16.15 8.63
C VAL A 145 -2.95 16.75 7.31
N ARG A 146 -3.09 18.08 7.24
CA ARG A 146 -3.49 18.79 6.03
C ARG A 146 -2.42 18.64 4.94
N HIS A 147 -1.15 18.76 5.29
CA HIS A 147 -0.05 18.54 4.35
C HIS A 147 -0.06 17.13 3.77
N LYS A 148 -0.31 16.11 4.60
CA LYS A 148 -0.40 14.72 4.15
C LYS A 148 -1.61 14.45 3.24
N LEU A 149 -2.70 15.20 3.42
CA LEU A 149 -3.91 15.12 2.60
C LEU A 149 -3.85 15.97 1.33
N GLY A 150 -2.88 16.89 1.24
CA GLY A 150 -2.82 17.88 0.16
C GLY A 150 -2.80 17.24 -1.22
N ARG A 151 -1.98 16.20 -1.42
CA ARG A 151 -1.92 15.44 -2.66
C ARG A 151 -1.49 14.01 -2.43
N MET A 152 -2.34 13.06 -2.81
CA MET A 152 -2.08 11.63 -2.65
C MET A 152 -2.19 10.89 -3.97
N LEU A 153 -1.29 9.92 -4.20
CA LEU A 153 -1.50 8.85 -5.16
C LEU A 153 -2.24 7.72 -4.46
N LEU A 154 -3.51 7.51 -4.84
CA LEU A 154 -4.31 6.41 -4.31
C LEU A 154 -4.31 5.25 -5.30
N ILE A 155 -4.00 4.06 -4.81
CA ILE A 155 -4.03 2.82 -5.60
C ILE A 155 -4.97 1.82 -4.91
N PHE A 156 -6.11 1.58 -5.55
CA PHE A 156 -7.13 0.66 -5.05
C PHE A 156 -6.92 -0.73 -5.65
N TYR A 157 -7.05 -1.77 -4.83
CA TYR A 157 -6.88 -3.16 -5.27
C TYR A 157 -7.94 -4.08 -4.69
N GLY A 158 -8.30 -5.12 -5.46
CA GLY A 158 -9.26 -6.12 -5.04
C GLY A 158 -8.67 -7.00 -3.95
N TRP A 159 -9.34 -7.07 -2.81
CA TRP A 159 -8.97 -7.92 -1.70
C TRP A 159 -10.02 -9.00 -1.45
N GLU A 160 -9.55 -10.20 -1.20
CA GLU A 160 -10.36 -11.36 -0.81
C GLU A 160 -9.71 -12.10 0.36
N PRO A 161 -10.50 -12.59 1.33
CA PRO A 161 -9.99 -13.36 2.45
C PRO A 161 -9.35 -14.66 1.97
N LEU A 162 -8.24 -15.07 2.61
CA LEU A 162 -7.53 -16.32 2.32
C LEU A 162 -7.01 -16.48 0.88
N THR A 163 -7.17 -15.46 0.04
CA THR A 163 -6.62 -15.42 -1.32
C THR A 163 -5.13 -15.03 -1.29
N MET A 164 -4.37 -15.63 -2.20
CA MET A 164 -2.96 -15.32 -2.44
C MET A 164 -2.81 -13.87 -2.88
N ILE A 165 -1.90 -13.12 -2.26
CA ILE A 165 -1.73 -11.69 -2.50
C ILE A 165 -1.43 -11.40 -3.98
N GLY A 166 -0.63 -12.25 -4.63
CA GLY A 166 -0.31 -12.13 -6.04
C GLY A 166 -1.51 -12.17 -6.98
N ARG A 167 -2.66 -12.71 -6.55
CA ARG A 167 -3.90 -12.75 -7.33
C ARG A 167 -4.73 -11.47 -7.22
N PHE A 168 -4.45 -10.61 -6.24
CA PHE A 168 -5.10 -9.31 -6.14
C PHE A 168 -4.80 -8.49 -7.39
N ARG A 169 -5.80 -7.76 -7.87
CA ARG A 169 -5.70 -6.91 -9.05
C ARG A 169 -5.82 -5.45 -8.66
N THR A 170 -5.02 -4.60 -9.30
CA THR A 170 -5.22 -3.15 -9.24
C THR A 170 -6.55 -2.81 -9.91
N LEU A 171 -7.44 -2.13 -9.19
CA LEU A 171 -8.77 -1.78 -9.67
C LEU A 171 -8.80 -0.34 -10.22
N ALA A 172 -8.17 0.58 -9.50
CA ALA A 172 -8.08 1.99 -9.88
C ALA A 172 -6.80 2.59 -9.32
N ALA A 173 -6.24 3.57 -10.02
CA ALA A 173 -5.08 4.31 -9.58
C ALA A 173 -5.15 5.75 -10.13
N GLY A 174 -4.90 6.72 -9.27
CA GLY A 174 -4.98 8.13 -9.66
C GLY A 174 -4.55 9.07 -8.55
N LEU A 175 -4.28 10.32 -8.94
CA LEU A 175 -4.07 11.39 -7.97
C LEU A 175 -5.41 11.81 -7.37
N TRP A 176 -5.38 12.11 -6.08
CA TRP A 176 -6.52 12.63 -5.34
C TRP A 176 -6.08 13.80 -4.47
N GLU A 177 -6.92 14.83 -4.49
CA GLU A 177 -6.84 16.02 -3.66
C GLU A 177 -8.26 16.31 -3.13
N PRO A 178 -8.40 16.80 -1.89
CA PRO A 178 -9.70 17.16 -1.38
C PRO A 178 -10.25 18.36 -2.15
N ASP A 179 -11.47 18.24 -2.68
CA ASP A 179 -12.21 19.39 -3.19
C ASP A 179 -12.63 20.32 -2.04
N GLU A 180 -13.32 21.42 -2.36
CA GLU A 180 -13.73 22.40 -1.36
C GLU A 180 -14.65 21.80 -0.29
N THR A 181 -15.61 20.96 -0.70
CA THR A 181 -16.56 20.30 0.20
C THR A 181 -15.87 19.30 1.14
N SER A 182 -14.97 18.49 0.58
CA SER A 182 -14.16 17.54 1.33
C SER A 182 -13.23 18.27 2.30
N SER A 183 -12.57 19.33 1.84
CA SER A 183 -11.67 20.14 2.66
C SER A 183 -12.38 20.73 3.88
N ARG A 184 -13.57 21.32 3.70
CA ARG A 184 -14.37 21.84 4.82
C ARG A 184 -14.78 20.75 5.80
N SER A 185 -15.13 19.56 5.30
CA SER A 185 -15.52 18.44 6.16
C SER A 185 -14.33 17.90 6.97
N ILE A 186 -13.16 17.80 6.34
CA ILE A 186 -11.92 17.38 6.99
C ILE A 186 -11.50 18.42 8.04
N GLU A 187 -11.56 19.71 7.72
CA GLU A 187 -11.23 20.80 8.64
C GLU A 187 -12.14 20.79 9.87
N ALA A 188 -13.46 20.64 9.68
CA ALA A 188 -14.41 20.58 10.79
C ALA A 188 -14.15 19.39 11.72
N ASP A 189 -13.86 18.20 11.16
CA ASP A 189 -13.51 17.03 11.95
C ASP A 189 -12.16 17.19 12.68
N TRP A 190 -11.17 17.79 12.02
CA TRP A 190 -9.87 18.12 12.63
C TRP A 190 -10.07 19.10 13.80
N GLN A 191 -10.84 20.16 13.60
CA GLN A 191 -11.09 21.19 14.60
C GLN A 191 -11.80 20.61 15.82
N LEU A 192 -12.81 19.77 15.62
CA LEU A 192 -13.49 19.07 16.72
C LEU A 192 -12.50 18.24 17.55
N ILE A 193 -11.62 17.46 16.90
CA ILE A 193 -10.62 16.65 17.60
C ILE A 193 -9.60 17.55 18.33
N ARG A 194 -9.15 18.65 17.70
CA ARG A 194 -8.25 19.62 18.30
C ARG A 194 -8.84 20.24 19.57
N ASP A 195 -10.06 20.76 19.48
CA ASP A 195 -10.75 21.46 20.58
C ASP A 195 -10.99 20.52 21.76
N MET A 196 -11.41 19.27 21.50
CA MET A 196 -11.53 18.27 22.57
C MET A 196 -10.21 17.98 23.28
N VAL A 197 -9.09 17.96 22.56
CA VAL A 197 -7.77 17.77 23.17
C VAL A 197 -7.36 18.99 23.97
N ALA A 198 -7.61 20.20 23.46
CA ALA A 198 -7.37 21.46 24.18
C ALA A 198 -8.18 21.55 25.49
N ASP A 199 -9.40 21.03 25.49
CA ASP A 199 -10.27 20.94 26.67
C ASP A 199 -9.88 19.82 27.66
N GLY A 200 -8.78 19.09 27.41
CA GLY A 200 -8.36 17.96 28.24
C GLY A 200 -9.19 16.69 28.06
N ARG A 201 -10.07 16.63 27.06
CA ARG A 201 -11.01 15.53 26.80
C ARG A 201 -10.47 14.48 25.83
N ARG A 202 -9.16 14.25 25.85
CA ARG A 202 -8.49 13.28 24.96
C ARG A 202 -9.02 11.85 25.12
N THR A 203 -9.39 11.44 26.34
CA THR A 203 -9.93 10.10 26.64
C THR A 203 -11.30 9.87 26.01
N ASP A 204 -12.03 10.95 25.75
CA ASP A 204 -13.39 10.90 25.18
C ASP A 204 -13.36 10.73 23.65
N LEU A 205 -12.19 10.88 23.02
CA LEU A 205 -12.06 10.76 21.57
C LEU A 205 -12.55 9.38 21.10
N SER A 206 -13.41 9.38 20.10
CA SER A 206 -13.93 8.18 19.45
C SER A 206 -14.04 8.43 17.94
N GLU A 207 -13.85 7.39 17.14
CA GLU A 207 -14.06 7.48 15.68
C GLU A 207 -15.53 7.77 15.33
N SER A 208 -16.48 7.62 16.26
CA SER A 208 -17.89 7.97 16.05
C SER A 208 -18.17 9.47 16.06
N LEU A 209 -17.26 10.30 16.58
CA LEU A 209 -17.47 11.75 16.74
C LEU A 209 -17.39 12.52 15.43
N THR A 210 -16.65 12.00 14.46
CA THR A 210 -16.34 12.67 13.20
C THR A 210 -16.92 11.93 12.00
N LYS A 211 -16.95 12.56 10.83
CA LYS A 211 -17.56 11.97 9.62
C LYS A 211 -16.54 11.41 8.64
N VAL A 212 -15.51 12.18 8.35
CA VAL A 212 -14.50 11.98 7.30
C VAL A 212 -13.13 11.69 7.90
N LEU A 213 -12.63 12.56 8.78
CA LEU A 213 -11.31 12.44 9.41
C LEU A 213 -11.45 11.91 10.83
N GLY A 214 -10.77 10.83 11.19
CA GLY A 214 -10.86 10.20 12.51
C GLY A 214 -9.52 10.11 13.23
N ALA A 215 -9.58 10.06 14.57
CA ALA A 215 -8.47 9.72 15.46
C ALA A 215 -8.53 8.22 15.84
N ALA A 216 -7.98 7.37 14.98
CA ALA A 216 -8.00 5.92 15.14
C ALA A 216 -6.97 5.45 16.17
N THR A 217 -7.35 4.52 17.04
CA THR A 217 -6.42 3.91 18.00
C THR A 217 -5.31 3.15 17.29
N LYS A 218 -4.07 3.29 17.78
CA LYS A 218 -2.89 2.56 17.29
C LYS A 218 -2.12 1.98 18.47
N GLY A 219 -1.44 0.85 18.30
CA GLY A 219 -0.64 0.20 19.33
C GLY A 219 -1.22 -1.15 19.81
N PRO A 220 -0.47 -1.89 20.64
CA PRO A 220 -0.85 -3.23 21.06
C PRO A 220 -1.99 -3.18 22.10
N GLY A 221 -3.21 -3.54 21.68
CA GLY A 221 -4.29 -3.95 22.59
C GLY A 221 -5.31 -2.90 23.03
N HIS A 222 -6.28 -3.37 23.82
CA HIS A 222 -7.28 -2.52 24.49
C HIS A 222 -6.59 -1.70 25.59
N GLY A 223 -6.61 -0.37 25.46
CA GLY A 223 -5.99 0.57 26.42
C GLY A 223 -4.92 1.49 25.85
N SER A 224 -4.56 1.37 24.56
CA SER A 224 -3.65 2.32 23.94
C SER A 224 -4.27 3.71 23.80
N ASN A 225 -3.60 4.71 24.37
CA ASN A 225 -3.97 6.13 24.23
C ASN A 225 -3.36 6.80 22.99
N THR A 226 -2.52 6.09 22.22
CA THR A 226 -1.93 6.66 21.00
C THR A 226 -2.90 6.55 19.85
N ARG A 227 -3.00 7.63 19.06
CA ARG A 227 -3.92 7.70 17.93
C ARG A 227 -3.19 8.14 16.67
N ALA A 228 -3.74 7.74 15.53
CA ALA A 228 -3.31 8.18 14.22
C ALA A 228 -4.49 8.88 13.52
N TRP A 229 -4.16 9.93 12.78
CA TRP A 229 -5.08 10.51 11.82
C TRP A 229 -5.47 9.48 10.77
N SER A 230 -6.73 9.48 10.34
CA SER A 230 -7.18 8.57 9.29
C SER A 230 -8.39 9.07 8.51
N LEU A 231 -8.42 8.81 7.21
CA LEU A 231 -9.66 8.92 6.43
C LEU A 231 -10.53 7.70 6.69
N LYS A 232 -11.76 7.95 7.13
CA LYS A 232 -12.71 6.91 7.51
C LYS A 232 -13.18 6.11 6.31
N GLN A 233 -13.40 4.82 6.53
CA GLN A 233 -13.77 3.84 5.49
C GLN A 233 -14.93 4.30 4.58
N PRO A 234 -16.05 4.89 5.06
CA PRO A 234 -17.11 5.38 4.17
C PRO A 234 -16.63 6.46 3.19
N PHE A 235 -15.81 7.40 3.65
CA PHE A 235 -15.26 8.44 2.80
C PHE A 235 -14.25 7.88 1.80
N VAL A 236 -13.43 6.91 2.21
CA VAL A 236 -12.51 6.22 1.28
C VAL A 236 -13.27 5.45 0.19
N SER A 237 -14.41 4.82 0.53
CA SER A 237 -15.29 4.19 -0.46
C SER A 237 -15.89 5.22 -1.43
N TRP A 238 -16.25 6.41 -0.94
CA TRP A 238 -16.71 7.51 -1.81
C TRP A 238 -15.60 7.97 -2.77
N ILE A 239 -14.36 8.18 -2.28
CA ILE A 239 -13.21 8.51 -3.14
C ILE A 239 -13.02 7.46 -4.23
N TYR A 240 -13.07 6.18 -3.87
CA TYR A 240 -12.98 5.09 -4.83
C TYR A 240 -14.08 5.19 -5.90
N GLY A 241 -15.33 5.43 -5.48
CA GLY A 241 -16.48 5.62 -6.37
C GLY A 241 -16.25 6.75 -7.37
N VAL A 242 -15.82 7.92 -6.90
CA VAL A 242 -15.48 9.07 -7.76
C VAL A 242 -14.38 8.71 -8.76
N MET A 243 -13.32 8.03 -8.32
CA MET A 243 -12.18 7.66 -9.17
C MET A 243 -12.56 6.69 -10.29
N ILE A 244 -13.55 5.83 -10.09
CA ILE A 244 -14.06 4.92 -11.13
C ILE A 244 -15.26 5.49 -11.90
N GLY A 245 -15.56 6.78 -11.74
CA GLY A 245 -16.62 7.47 -12.47
C GLY A 245 -18.05 7.17 -11.99
N ARG A 246 -18.24 6.66 -10.77
CA ARG A 246 -19.57 6.60 -10.15
C ARG A 246 -19.90 8.00 -9.64
N THR A 247 -20.97 8.60 -10.17
CA THR A 247 -21.52 9.85 -9.63
C THR A 247 -21.90 9.64 -8.17
N ALA A 248 -21.59 10.62 -7.32
CA ALA A 248 -22.07 10.65 -5.95
C ALA A 248 -23.61 10.75 -6.00
N GLY A 249 -24.29 9.66 -5.64
CA GLY A 249 -25.74 9.64 -5.43
C GLY A 249 -26.11 10.28 -4.10
#